data_AF-A0A0C9R3Q7-F1
#
_entry.id   AF-A0A0C9R3Q7-F1
#
_cell.length_a   1.000
_cell.length_b   1.000
_cell.length_c   1.000
_cell.angle_alpha   90.00
_cell.angle_beta   90.00
_cell.angle_gamma   90.00
#
_symmetry.space_group_name_H-M   'P 1'
#
loop_
_entity.id
_entity.type
_entity.pdbx_description
1 polymer ?
#
loop_
_entity_poly.entity_id
_entity_poly.type
_entity_poly.pdbx_seq_one_letter_code
_entity_poly.pdbx_strand_id
1 'polypeptide(L)'
;MLKALALLFICGACLQFAETRYSMGRDRSLHVQEDWNQVECWYRGYYLVKNVSKVMERPCERWTCLFEDDFPRVIVEGCDTVSVSAR
;
A
#
# COMPACT_ATOMS: atom_id res chain seq x y z
N MET A 1 1.79 -43.00 14.19
CA MET A 1 0.94 -41.88 13.75
C MET A 1 1.83 -40.65 13.60
N LEU A 2 2.61 -40.57 12.53
CA LEU A 2 3.67 -39.56 12.34
C LEU A 2 3.54 -38.83 10.99
N LYS A 3 2.39 -38.98 10.32
CA LYS A 3 2.16 -38.48 8.96
C LYS A 3 1.37 -37.16 8.92
N ALA A 4 0.71 -36.78 10.03
CA ALA A 4 -0.13 -35.58 10.08
C ALA A 4 0.65 -34.29 10.42
N LEU A 5 1.83 -34.38 11.05
CA LEU A 5 2.60 -33.19 11.43
C LEU A 5 3.36 -32.55 10.24
N ALA A 6 3.58 -33.27 9.15
CA ALA A 6 4.38 -32.77 8.02
C ALA A 6 3.64 -31.75 7.14
N LEU A 7 2.31 -31.64 7.28
CA LEU A 7 1.46 -30.81 6.41
C LEU A 7 1.32 -29.34 6.86
N LEU A 8 1.85 -28.97 8.03
CA LEU A 8 1.76 -27.60 8.55
C LEU A 8 2.91 -26.67 8.08
N PHE A 9 3.87 -27.17 7.29
CA PHE A 9 5.11 -26.44 7.02
C PHE A 9 5.17 -25.63 5.71
N ILE A 10 4.10 -25.56 4.91
CA ILE A 10 4.20 -25.03 3.53
C ILE A 10 3.65 -23.60 3.34
N CYS A 11 2.99 -22.98 4.33
CA CYS A 11 2.42 -21.63 4.16
C CYS A 11 3.28 -20.48 4.71
N GLY A 12 4.61 -20.58 4.63
CA GLY A 12 5.50 -19.65 5.34
C GLY A 12 6.08 -18.46 4.55
N ALA A 13 6.08 -18.47 3.20
CA ALA A 13 7.03 -17.62 2.47
C ALA A 13 6.50 -16.91 1.21
N CYS A 14 5.19 -16.70 1.08
CA CYS A 14 4.65 -15.75 0.11
C CYS A 14 4.27 -14.44 0.81
N LEU A 15 5.22 -13.80 1.50
CA LEU A 15 5.13 -12.37 1.80
C LEU A 15 5.46 -11.61 0.52
N GLN A 16 4.54 -11.71 -0.45
CA GLN A 16 4.53 -10.86 -1.62
C GLN A 16 4.46 -9.41 -1.15
N PHE A 17 5.21 -8.53 -1.79
CA PHE A 17 5.03 -7.08 -1.71
C PHE A 17 3.53 -6.76 -1.79
N ALA A 18 2.92 -6.48 -0.64
CA ALA A 18 1.48 -6.26 -0.57
C ALA A 18 1.21 -4.84 -1.05
N GLU A 19 1.14 -4.66 -2.37
CA GLU A 19 0.62 -3.45 -2.97
C GLU A 19 -0.88 -3.37 -2.62
N THR A 20 -1.25 -2.38 -1.81
CA THR A 20 -2.65 -2.13 -1.48
C THR A 20 -3.16 -0.92 -2.26
N ARG A 21 -4.34 -1.04 -2.86
CA ARG A 21 -4.94 0.00 -3.70
C ARG A 21 -6.16 0.58 -3.00
N TYR A 22 -6.19 1.90 -2.85
CA TYR A 22 -7.28 2.65 -2.26
C TYR A 22 -7.91 3.54 -3.33
N SER A 23 -9.23 3.58 -3.37
CA SER A 23 -10.04 4.28 -4.37
C SER A 23 -11.09 5.16 -3.69
N MET A 24 -11.28 6.38 -4.17
CA MET A 24 -12.18 7.35 -3.54
C MET A 24 -13.61 6.80 -3.34
N GLY A 25 -14.12 6.00 -4.28
CA GLY A 25 -15.47 5.43 -4.21
C GLY A 25 -15.67 4.35 -3.15
N ARG A 26 -14.59 3.74 -2.64
CA ARG A 26 -14.67 2.63 -1.65
C ARG A 26 -14.02 2.97 -0.32
N ASP A 27 -13.02 3.85 -0.33
CA ASP A 27 -12.12 4.06 0.79
C ASP A 27 -12.30 5.44 1.40
N ARG A 28 -12.97 5.49 2.57
CA ARG A 28 -13.21 6.74 3.31
C ARG A 28 -11.94 7.47 3.76
N SER A 29 -10.80 6.78 3.74
CA SER A 29 -9.50 7.35 4.13
C SER A 29 -8.82 8.11 2.99
N LEU A 30 -9.33 8.00 1.76
CA LEU A 30 -8.87 8.72 0.59
C LEU A 30 -9.85 9.85 0.26
N HIS A 31 -9.36 11.08 0.37
CA HIS A 31 -10.06 12.28 -0.06
C HIS A 31 -9.32 12.89 -1.25
N VAL A 32 -10.06 13.20 -2.30
CA VAL A 32 -9.52 13.88 -3.48
C VAL A 32 -10.34 15.12 -3.73
N GLN A 33 -9.65 16.25 -3.91
CA GLN A 33 -10.25 17.50 -4.30
C GLN A 33 -9.65 17.91 -5.63
N GLU A 34 -10.50 18.01 -6.65
CA GLU A 34 -10.13 18.48 -7.98
C GLU A 34 -10.61 19.91 -8.15
N ASP A 35 -9.66 20.83 -8.29
CA ASP A 35 -9.89 22.20 -8.72
C ASP A 35 -9.26 22.40 -10.11
N TRP A 36 -9.71 23.42 -10.84
CA TRP A 36 -9.53 23.63 -12.27
C TRP A 36 -8.06 23.55 -12.75
N ASN A 37 -7.10 23.71 -11.84
CA ASN A 37 -5.66 23.60 -12.11
C ASN A 37 -4.88 22.81 -11.05
N GLN A 38 -5.52 22.28 -10.02
CA GLN A 38 -4.85 21.56 -8.93
C GLN A 38 -5.67 20.37 -8.49
N VAL A 39 -5.02 19.22 -8.39
CA VAL A 39 -5.65 18.03 -7.83
C VAL A 39 -4.94 17.65 -6.55
N GLU A 40 -5.66 17.83 -5.45
CA GLU A 40 -5.18 17.51 -4.12
C GLU A 40 -5.58 16.08 -3.75
N CYS A 41 -4.60 15.31 -3.27
CA CYS A 41 -4.83 13.96 -2.83
C CYS A 41 -4.43 13.83 -1.37
N TRP A 42 -5.40 13.46 -0.54
CA TRP A 42 -5.25 13.34 0.90
C TRP A 42 -5.55 11.91 1.33
N TYR A 43 -4.54 11.22 1.85
CA TYR A 43 -4.69 9.85 2.34
C TYR A 43 -4.31 9.76 3.81
N ARG A 44 -5.25 9.33 4.66
CA ARG A 44 -5.07 9.27 6.13
C ARG A 44 -4.53 10.57 6.76
N GLY A 45 -4.92 11.72 6.20
CA GLY A 45 -4.46 13.04 6.65
C GLY A 45 -3.14 13.52 6.05
N TYR A 46 -2.48 12.73 5.20
CA TYR A 46 -1.26 13.14 4.50
C TYR A 46 -1.58 13.66 3.11
N TYR A 47 -1.03 14.85 2.79
CA TYR A 47 -0.99 15.37 1.43
C TYR A 47 -0.01 14.55 0.58
N LEU A 48 -0.50 14.10 -0.57
CA LEU A 48 0.23 13.37 -1.61
C LEU A 48 0.19 14.19 -2.90
N VAL A 49 1.36 14.42 -3.49
CA VAL A 49 1.47 15.08 -4.80
C VAL A 49 1.08 14.08 -5.89
N LYS A 50 0.30 14.54 -6.87
CA LYS A 50 -0.12 13.75 -8.03
C LYS A 50 1.07 13.08 -8.69
N ASN A 51 0.98 11.76 -8.88
CA ASN A 51 1.97 10.90 -9.53
C ASN A 51 3.37 10.94 -8.91
N VAL A 52 3.50 11.37 -7.66
CA VAL A 52 4.76 11.40 -6.93
C VAL A 52 4.67 10.46 -5.73
N SER A 53 5.62 9.55 -5.64
CA SER A 53 5.74 8.66 -4.49
C SER A 53 6.29 9.39 -3.27
N LYS A 54 5.60 9.26 -2.15
CA LYS A 54 6.02 9.75 -0.84
C LYS A 54 6.48 8.58 0.01
N VAL A 55 7.74 8.61 0.45
CA VAL A 55 8.26 7.64 1.42
C VAL A 55 7.78 8.05 2.80
N MET A 56 7.15 7.12 3.51
CA MET A 56 6.64 7.34 4.85
C MET A 56 7.70 6.93 5.88
N GLU A 57 7.87 7.74 6.92
CA GLU A 57 8.86 7.45 7.98
C GLU A 57 8.45 6.25 8.83
N ARG A 58 7.15 6.10 9.12
CA ARG A 58 6.54 4.99 9.87
C ARG A 58 5.07 4.80 9.49
N PRO A 59 4.63 3.59 9.08
CA PRO A 59 5.46 2.46 8.62
C PRO A 59 6.35 2.84 7.42
N CYS A 60 7.36 2.02 7.08
CA CYS A 60 8.29 2.23 5.96
C CYS A 60 7.64 2.05 4.56
N GLU A 61 6.35 2.37 4.48
CA GLU A 61 5.54 2.29 3.28
C GLU A 61 5.92 3.41 2.30
N ARG A 62 5.64 3.17 1.02
CA ARG A 62 5.67 4.19 -0.02
C ARG A 62 4.27 4.41 -0.54
N TRP A 63 3.81 5.65 -0.50
CA TRP A 63 2.45 6.02 -0.90
C TRP A 63 2.49 6.84 -2.17
N THR A 64 1.70 6.45 -3.18
CA THR A 64 1.63 7.15 -4.47
C THR A 64 0.19 7.42 -4.84
N CYS A 65 -0.16 8.68 -5.10
CA CYS A 65 -1.48 9.01 -5.61
C CYS A 65 -1.46 9.10 -7.13
N LEU A 66 -2.03 8.10 -7.80
CA LEU A 66 -2.14 8.02 -9.25
C LEU A 66 -3.46 8.58 -9.72
N PHE A 67 -3.40 9.33 -10.81
CA PHE A 67 -4.57 9.81 -11.54
C PHE A 67 -4.56 9.13 -12.90
N GLU A 68 -5.28 8.00 -12.99
CA GLU A 68 -5.61 7.32 -14.24
C GLU A 68 -6.90 7.93 -14.82
N ASP A 69 -7.35 7.46 -15.99
CA ASP A 69 -8.39 8.11 -16.80
C ASP A 69 -9.77 8.22 -16.11
N ASP A 70 -10.09 7.33 -15.17
CA ASP A 70 -11.42 7.26 -14.56
C ASP A 70 -11.49 7.88 -13.16
N PHE A 71 -10.60 7.48 -12.24
CA PHE A 71 -10.60 8.00 -10.87
C PHE A 71 -9.21 7.90 -10.21
N PRO A 72 -8.87 8.87 -9.34
CA PRO A 72 -7.66 8.82 -8.55
C PRO A 72 -7.64 7.67 -7.56
N ARG A 73 -6.46 7.05 -7.43
CA ARG A 73 -6.19 5.92 -6.55
C ARG A 73 -4.89 6.12 -5.81
N VAL A 74 -4.85 5.68 -4.56
CA VAL A 74 -3.61 5.63 -3.78
C VAL A 74 -3.08 4.20 -3.77
N ILE A 75 -1.82 4.06 -4.17
CA ILE A 75 -1.05 2.83 -4.03
C ILE A 75 -0.23 2.93 -2.75
N VAL A 76 -0.37 1.94 -1.87
CA VAL A 76 0.47 1.75 -0.69
C VAL A 76 1.35 0.54 -0.95
N GLU A 77 2.64 0.78 -1.13
CA GLU A 77 3.66 -0.25 -1.24
C GLU A 77 4.24 -0.49 0.16
N GLY A 78 4.19 -1.74 0.62
CA GLY A 78 4.81 -2.16 1.87
C GLY A 78 6.33 -2.12 1.82
N CYS A 79 6.97 -2.28 2.98
CA CYS A 79 8.42 -2.31 3.07
C CYS A 79 9.00 -3.61 2.52
N ASP A 80 10.28 -3.55 2.12
CA ASP A 80 11.07 -4.76 1.87
C ASP A 80 11.00 -5.68 3.10
N THR A 81 10.82 -6.98 2.86
CA THR A 81 10.87 -7.96 3.92
C THR A 81 12.30 -8.06 4.45
N VAL A 82 12.54 -7.52 5.64
CA VAL A 82 13.80 -7.80 6.35
C VAL A 82 13.73 -9.26 6.78
N SER A 83 14.52 -10.12 6.14
CA SER A 83 14.70 -11.49 6.60
C SER A 83 15.32 -11.44 8.00
N VAL A 84 14.49 -11.60 9.04
CA VAL A 84 14.99 -11.71 10.41
C VAL A 84 15.77 -13.02 10.48
N SER A 85 17.09 -12.94 10.34
CA SER A 85 17.99 -14.06 10.57
C SER A 85 17.90 -14.40 12.04
N ALA A 86 17.18 -15.47 12.40
CA ALA A 86 17.29 -16.08 13.71
C ALA A 86 18.73 -16.62 13.85
N ARG A 87 19.60 -15.82 14.45
CA ARG A 87 20.90 -16.26 14.97
C ARG A 87 20.74 -16.64 16.43
#